data_AF-A0A1I7TXL3-F1
#
_entry.id   AF-A0A1I7TXL3-F1
#
_cell.length_a   1.000
_cell.length_b   1.000
_cell.length_c   1.000
_cell.angle_alpha   90.00
_cell.angle_beta   90.00
_cell.angle_gamma   90.00
#
_symmetry.space_group_name_H-M   'P 1'
#
loop_
_entity.id
_entity.type
_entity.pdbx_description
1 polymer ?
#
loop_
_entity_poly.entity_id
_entity_poly.type
_entity_poly.pdbx_seq_one_letter_code
_entity_poly.pdbx_strand_id
1 'polypeptide(L)'
;MGAFAVIALLIIPQFCAFVIITDRLLSKQIKMSISKNTIKMQMKFQRALYLQVFIPIIILLFPGSYLTYSVVSNYHNQAFNNILIIIVSSHGFLSTLSMIFVHTPYRNFTMSLLKIGTRFRNNNVLSVQNINSPANSRLKPVS
;
A
#
# COMPACT_ATOMS: atom_id res chain seq x y z
N MET A 1 -15.71 -27.45 14.67
CA MET A 1 -14.51 -27.69 13.82
C MET A 1 -14.86 -28.04 12.36
N GLY A 2 -15.91 -28.81 12.07
CA GLY A 2 -16.27 -29.21 10.69
C GLY A 2 -16.54 -28.07 9.70
N ALA A 3 -17.27 -27.02 10.10
CA ALA A 3 -17.63 -25.92 9.18
C ALA A 3 -16.41 -25.13 8.67
N PHE A 4 -15.43 -24.84 9.53
CA PHE A 4 -14.20 -24.16 9.12
C PHE A 4 -13.36 -25.01 8.16
N ALA A 5 -13.29 -26.32 8.38
CA ALA A 5 -12.57 -27.23 7.51
C ALA A 5 -13.22 -27.32 6.12
N VAL A 6 -14.56 -27.34 6.05
CA VAL A 6 -15.32 -27.34 4.79
C VAL A 6 -15.11 -26.04 4.02
N ILE A 7 -15.18 -24.89 4.70
CA ILE A 7 -14.94 -23.58 4.06
C ILE A 7 -13.51 -23.48 3.52
N ALA A 8 -12.51 -23.93 4.29
CA ALA A 8 -11.12 -23.94 3.84
C ALA A 8 -10.93 -24.85 2.60
N LEU A 9 -11.56 -26.02 2.60
CA LEU A 9 -11.50 -26.97 1.48
C LEU A 9 -12.07 -26.39 0.18
N LEU A 10 -13.08 -25.51 0.25
CA LEU A 10 -13.69 -24.88 -0.92
C LEU A 10 -12.90 -23.64 -1.40
N ILE A 11 -12.47 -22.78 -0.47
CA ILE A 11 -11.87 -21.48 -0.79
C ILE A 11 -10.43 -21.61 -1.30
N ILE A 12 -9.62 -22.47 -0.68
CA ILE A 12 -8.20 -22.63 -1.03
C ILE A 12 -8.01 -23.04 -2.51
N PRO A 13 -8.68 -24.07 -3.04
CA PRO A 13 -8.50 -24.45 -4.44
C PRO A 13 -9.00 -23.39 -5.42
N GLN A 14 -10.06 -22.63 -5.11
CA GLN A 14 -10.54 -21.53 -5.94
C GLN A 14 -9.52 -20.38 -6.01
N PHE A 15 -8.92 -20.02 -4.87
CA PHE A 15 -7.87 -19.01 -4.83
C PHE A 15 -6.64 -19.43 -5.62
N CYS A 16 -6.20 -20.68 -5.44
CA CYS A 16 -5.09 -21.25 -6.22
C CYS A 16 -5.40 -21.26 -7.73
N ALA A 17 -6.59 -21.72 -8.12
CA ALA A 17 -7.02 -21.73 -9.51
C ALA A 17 -7.02 -20.33 -10.11
N PHE A 18 -7.56 -19.33 -9.40
CA PHE A 18 -7.56 -17.94 -9.85
C PHE A 18 -6.15 -17.40 -10.06
N VAL A 19 -5.23 -17.64 -9.12
CA VAL A 19 -3.82 -17.21 -9.24
C VAL A 19 -3.15 -17.87 -10.44
N ILE A 20 -3.30 -19.19 -10.60
CA ILE A 20 -2.69 -19.97 -11.70
C ILE A 20 -3.27 -19.55 -13.06
N ILE A 21 -4.59 -19.38 -13.16
CA ILE A 21 -5.25 -18.96 -14.40
C ILE A 21 -4.81 -17.54 -14.76
N THR A 22 -4.80 -16.62 -13.80
CA THR A 22 -4.37 -15.23 -14.03
C THR A 22 -2.92 -15.19 -14.52
N ASP A 23 -2.02 -15.94 -13.88
CA ASP A 23 -0.62 -16.01 -14.30
C ASP A 23 -0.44 -16.57 -15.71
N ARG A 24 -1.15 -17.65 -16.03
CA ARG A 24 -1.11 -18.29 -17.37
C ARG A 24 -1.69 -17.40 -18.45
N LEU A 25 -2.86 -16.80 -18.21
CA LEU A 25 -3.53 -15.93 -19.18
C LEU A 25 -2.71 -14.66 -19.43
N LEU A 26 -2.25 -14.02 -18.35
CA LEU A 26 -1.45 -12.80 -18.44
C LEU A 26 -0.12 -13.08 -19.15
N SER A 27 0.58 -14.16 -18.78
CA SER A 27 1.81 -14.58 -19.46
C SER A 27 1.60 -14.89 -20.95
N LYS A 28 0.46 -15.49 -21.32
CA LYS A 28 0.13 -15.78 -22.72
C LYS A 28 -0.19 -14.51 -23.51
N GLN A 29 -1.04 -13.63 -22.98
CA GLN A 29 -1.42 -12.36 -23.62
C GLN A 29 -0.21 -11.44 -23.81
N ILE A 30 0.64 -11.34 -22.78
CA ILE A 30 1.87 -10.55 -22.79
C ILE A 30 2.83 -11.00 -23.90
N LYS A 31 2.95 -12.32 -24.15
CA LYS A 31 3.83 -12.86 -25.20
C LYS A 31 3.30 -12.67 -26.62
N MET A 32 1.98 -12.56 -26.80
CA MET A 32 1.36 -12.52 -28.14
C MET A 32 1.17 -11.11 -28.70
N SER A 33 0.97 -10.10 -27.84
CA SER A 33 0.40 -8.82 -28.28
C SER A 33 1.22 -7.57 -27.95
N ILE A 34 2.39 -7.70 -27.31
CA ILE A 34 3.00 -6.58 -26.59
C ILE A 34 4.53 -6.49 -26.77
N SER A 35 5.06 -5.26 -26.82
CA SER A 35 6.50 -5.00 -26.91
C SER A 35 7.29 -5.44 -25.67
N LYS A 36 8.57 -5.79 -25.85
CA LYS A 36 9.47 -6.27 -24.77
C LYS A 36 9.50 -5.35 -23.53
N ASN A 37 9.32 -4.04 -23.71
CA ASN A 37 9.32 -3.08 -22.60
C ASN A 37 8.04 -3.18 -21.75
N THR A 38 6.88 -3.25 -22.38
CA THR A 38 5.60 -3.38 -21.68
C THR A 38 5.46 -4.75 -21.01
N ILE A 39 6.04 -5.81 -21.59
CA ILE A 39 6.16 -7.12 -20.93
C ILE A 39 6.87 -7.01 -19.57
N LYS A 40 8.01 -6.32 -19.53
CA LYS A 40 8.77 -6.10 -18.28
C LYS A 40 7.96 -5.30 -17.25
N MET A 41 7.16 -4.32 -17.70
CA MET A 41 6.30 -3.55 -16.81
C MET A 41 5.18 -4.39 -16.21
N GLN A 42 4.50 -5.21 -17.02
CA GLN A 42 3.41 -6.08 -16.57
C GLN A 42 3.89 -7.14 -15.57
N MET A 43 5.04 -7.79 -15.82
CA MET A 43 5.61 -8.75 -14.87
C MET A 43 5.97 -8.10 -13.51
N LYS A 44 6.52 -6.88 -13.54
CA LYS A 44 6.80 -6.11 -12.31
C LYS A 44 5.52 -5.76 -11.57
N PHE A 45 4.48 -5.36 -12.29
CA PHE A 45 3.17 -5.03 -11.72
C PHE A 45 2.51 -6.26 -11.09
N GLN A 46 2.53 -7.42 -11.77
CA GLN A 46 1.99 -8.66 -11.25
C GLN A 46 2.73 -9.13 -9.99
N ARG A 47 4.06 -9.05 -9.97
CA ARG A 47 4.85 -9.34 -8.75
C ARG A 47 4.50 -8.40 -7.60
N ALA A 48 4.29 -7.11 -7.89
CA ALA A 48 3.86 -6.14 -6.89
C ALA A 48 2.47 -6.50 -6.32
N LEU A 49 1.51 -6.89 -7.17
CA LEU A 49 0.18 -7.33 -6.74
C LEU A 49 0.25 -8.52 -5.77
N TYR A 50 1.06 -9.53 -6.06
CA TYR A 50 1.23 -10.65 -5.14
C TYR A 50 1.77 -10.19 -3.78
N LEU A 51 2.83 -9.37 -3.78
CA LEU A 51 3.39 -8.84 -2.54
C LEU A 51 2.38 -7.95 -1.77
N GLN A 52 1.62 -7.11 -2.47
CA GLN A 52 0.57 -6.28 -1.87
C GLN A 52 -0.51 -7.11 -1.18
N VAL A 53 -0.86 -8.29 -1.70
CA VAL A 53 -1.85 -9.18 -1.07
C VAL A 53 -1.23 -9.95 0.09
N PHE A 54 -0.01 -10.47 -0.07
CA PHE A 54 0.65 -11.27 0.97
C PHE A 54 0.97 -10.47 2.25
N ILE A 55 1.45 -9.23 2.11
CA ILE A 55 1.85 -8.40 3.26
C ILE A 55 0.70 -8.16 4.27
N PRO A 56 -0.47 -7.63 3.89
CA PRO A 56 -1.59 -7.42 4.82
C PRO A 56 -2.16 -8.74 5.35
N ILE A 57 -2.10 -9.83 4.58
CA ILE A 57 -2.48 -11.17 5.08
C ILE A 57 -1.56 -11.55 6.26
N ILE A 58 -0.24 -11.45 6.12
CA ILE A 58 0.70 -11.77 7.20
C ILE A 58 0.48 -10.86 8.42
N ILE A 59 0.30 -9.56 8.18
CA ILE A 59 0.03 -8.55 9.23
C ILE A 59 -1.24 -8.87 10.02
N LEU A 60 -2.23 -9.56 9.44
CA LEU A 60 -3.47 -9.97 10.12
C LEU A 60 -3.41 -11.38 10.71
N LEU A 61 -2.75 -12.30 10.01
CA LEU A 61 -2.69 -13.71 10.39
C LEU A 61 -1.82 -13.92 11.63
N PHE A 62 -0.76 -13.11 11.78
CA PHE A 62 0.08 -13.14 12.98
C PHE A 62 -0.66 -12.67 14.25
N PRO A 63 -1.30 -11.47 14.31
CA PRO A 63 -2.15 -11.09 15.44
C PRO A 63 -3.31 -12.04 15.69
N GLY A 64 -3.99 -12.48 14.63
CA GLY A 64 -5.15 -13.37 14.75
C GLY A 64 -4.80 -14.73 15.37
N SER A 65 -3.66 -15.31 14.98
CA SER A 65 -3.20 -16.58 15.55
C SER A 65 -2.83 -16.46 17.03
N TYR A 66 -2.14 -15.39 17.42
CA TYR A 66 -1.84 -15.14 18.83
C TYR A 66 -3.10 -14.88 19.66
N LEU A 67 -4.03 -14.05 19.19
CA LEU A 67 -5.26 -13.75 19.94
C LEU A 67 -6.06 -15.03 20.18
N THR A 68 -6.14 -15.91 19.16
CA THR A 68 -6.78 -17.22 19.30
C THR A 68 -6.06 -18.09 20.33
N TYR A 69 -4.73 -18.14 20.28
CA TYR A 69 -3.92 -18.87 21.25
C TYR A 69 -4.11 -18.34 22.69
N SER A 70 -4.09 -17.02 22.88
CA SER A 70 -4.27 -16.35 24.16
C SER A 70 -5.61 -16.73 24.81
N VAL A 71 -6.69 -16.74 24.02
CA VAL A 71 -8.03 -17.13 24.48
C VAL A 71 -8.09 -18.62 24.86
N VAL A 72 -7.56 -19.51 24.03
CA VAL A 72 -7.60 -20.96 24.29
C VAL A 72 -6.75 -21.37 25.49
N SER A 73 -5.58 -20.75 25.65
CA SER A 73 -4.64 -21.04 26.73
C SER A 73 -4.97 -20.31 28.04
N ASN A 74 -5.97 -19.42 28.06
CA ASN A 74 -6.24 -18.47 29.14
C ASN A 74 -5.03 -17.58 29.53
N TYR A 75 -4.00 -17.52 28.70
CA TYR A 75 -2.83 -16.68 28.92
C TYR A 75 -3.07 -15.30 28.32
N HIS A 76 -3.31 -14.31 29.18
CA HIS A 76 -3.67 -12.96 28.79
C HIS A 76 -2.55 -11.96 29.09
N ASN A 77 -1.61 -11.78 28.17
CA ASN A 77 -0.66 -10.67 28.26
C ASN A 77 -1.33 -9.39 27.76
N GLN A 78 -1.74 -8.53 28.69
CA GLN A 78 -2.52 -7.32 28.39
C GLN A 78 -1.77 -6.34 27.47
N ALA A 79 -0.46 -6.16 27.66
CA ALA A 79 0.34 -5.30 26.80
C ALA A 79 0.38 -5.83 25.36
N PHE A 80 0.59 -7.14 25.19
CA PHE A 80 0.64 -7.75 23.87
C PHE A 80 -0.74 -7.74 23.19
N ASN A 81 -1.80 -8.10 23.92
CA ASN A 81 -3.18 -8.08 23.42
C ASN A 81 -3.59 -6.68 22.94
N ASN A 82 -3.29 -5.63 23.70
CA ASN A 82 -3.61 -4.26 23.32
C ASN A 82 -2.88 -3.85 22.02
N ILE A 83 -1.60 -4.20 21.89
CA ILE A 83 -0.84 -3.93 20.66
C ILE A 83 -1.45 -4.66 19.46
N LEU A 84 -1.81 -5.94 19.62
CA LEU A 84 -2.43 -6.70 18.54
C LEU A 84 -3.80 -6.15 18.12
N ILE A 85 -4.63 -5.73 19.07
CA ILE A 85 -5.92 -5.09 18.77
C ILE A 85 -5.68 -3.82 17.95
N ILE A 86 -4.70 -2.97 18.31
CA ILE A 86 -4.35 -1.78 17.53
C ILE A 86 -3.92 -2.14 16.10
N ILE A 87 -3.11 -3.19 15.92
CA ILE A 87 -2.68 -3.66 14.60
C ILE A 87 -3.88 -4.14 13.78
N VAL A 88 -4.76 -4.95 14.37
CA VAL A 88 -5.98 -5.44 13.71
C VAL A 88 -6.90 -4.26 13.36
N SER A 89 -7.12 -3.30 14.25
CA SER A 89 -7.91 -2.10 13.94
C SER A 89 -7.27 -1.23 12.85
N SER A 90 -5.94 -1.17 12.79
CA SER A 90 -5.19 -0.35 11.83
C SER A 90 -4.90 -1.05 10.49
N HIS A 91 -5.32 -2.32 10.31
CA HIS A 91 -4.94 -3.13 9.16
C HIS A 91 -5.30 -2.50 7.81
N GLY A 92 -6.43 -1.77 7.72
CA GLY A 92 -6.85 -1.10 6.49
C GLY A 92 -5.90 0.05 6.10
N PHE A 93 -5.42 0.80 7.09
CA PHE A 93 -4.38 1.81 6.90
C PHE A 93 -3.06 1.16 6.48
N LEU A 94 -2.63 0.09 7.17
CA LEU A 94 -1.41 -0.65 6.83
C LEU A 94 -1.46 -1.30 5.45
N SER A 95 -2.63 -1.78 5.01
CA SER A 95 -2.85 -2.35 3.67
C SER A 95 -2.74 -1.29 2.58
N THR A 96 -3.24 -0.08 2.82
CA THR A 96 -3.10 1.04 1.88
C THR A 96 -1.65 1.51 1.82
N LEU A 97 -0.97 1.55 2.97
CA LEU A 97 0.42 1.95 3.03
C LEU A 97 1.33 0.92 2.34
N SER A 98 1.09 -0.38 2.54
CA SER A 98 1.83 -1.44 1.84
C SER A 98 1.60 -1.41 0.34
N MET A 99 0.37 -1.15 -0.12
CA MET A 99 0.05 -0.91 -1.53
C MET A 99 0.93 0.20 -2.12
N ILE A 100 1.00 1.37 -1.48
CA ILE A 100 1.79 2.51 -1.96
C ILE A 100 3.29 2.18 -2.03
N PHE A 101 3.83 1.48 -1.02
CA PHE A 101 5.26 1.17 -0.98
C PHE A 101 5.70 0.12 -2.00
N VAL A 102 4.88 -0.91 -2.21
CA VAL A 102 5.18 -2.06 -3.06
C VAL A 102 4.92 -1.74 -4.53
N HIS A 103 3.87 -0.99 -4.82
CA HIS A 103 3.52 -0.64 -6.20
C HIS A 103 4.35 0.54 -6.69
N THR A 104 5.39 0.23 -7.47
CA THR A 104 6.25 1.22 -8.14
C THR A 104 5.48 2.38 -8.81
N PRO A 105 4.39 2.19 -9.59
CA PRO A 105 3.66 3.30 -10.16
C PRO A 105 3.00 4.20 -9.11
N TYR A 106 2.47 3.62 -8.03
CA TYR A 106 1.87 4.36 -6.92
C TYR A 106 2.92 5.12 -6.12
N ARG A 107 4.09 4.53 -5.88
CA ARG A 107 5.20 5.20 -5.20
C ARG A 107 5.71 6.40 -6.00
N ASN A 108 5.83 6.25 -7.31
CA ASN A 108 6.28 7.34 -8.18
C ASN A 108 5.24 8.48 -8.22
N PHE A 109 3.95 8.13 -8.30
CA PHE A 109 2.86 9.11 -8.29
C PHE A 109 2.77 9.86 -6.95
N THR A 110 2.78 9.15 -5.83
CA THR A 110 2.74 9.76 -4.48
C THR A 110 3.95 10.65 -4.23
N MET A 111 5.15 10.21 -4.62
CA MET A 111 6.36 11.05 -4.50
C MET A 111 6.29 12.29 -5.40
N SER A 112 5.70 12.17 -6.59
CA SER A 112 5.44 13.33 -7.47
C SER A 112 4.48 14.32 -6.81
N LEU A 113 3.39 13.83 -6.23
CA LEU A 113 2.40 14.66 -5.54
C LEU A 113 3.00 15.41 -4.34
N LEU A 114 3.85 14.73 -3.54
CA LEU A 114 4.58 15.33 -2.43
C LEU A 114 5.58 16.40 -2.89
N LYS A 115 6.27 16.17 -4.02
CA LYS A 115 7.16 17.17 -4.65
C LYS A 115 6.39 18.37 -5.20
N ILE A 116 5.21 18.14 -5.77
CA ILE A 116 4.30 19.22 -6.19
C ILE A 116 3.91 20.08 -4.98
N GLY A 117 3.47 19.47 -3.88
CA GLY A 117 3.04 20.20 -2.68
C GLY A 117 4.16 21.03 -2.05
N THR A 118 5.38 20.48 -1.99
CA THR A 118 6.56 21.21 -1.51
C THR A 118 6.98 22.34 -2.45
N ARG A 119 6.88 22.14 -3.77
CA ARG A 119 7.16 23.18 -4.77
C ARG A 119 6.16 24.34 -4.70
N PHE A 120 4.87 24.05 -4.57
CA PHE A 120 3.84 25.08 -4.37
C PHE A 120 4.07 25.88 -3.09
N ARG A 121 4.36 25.19 -1.98
CA ARG A 121 4.69 25.85 -0.71
C ARG A 121 5.90 26.77 -0.83
N ASN A 122 6.95 26.32 -1.50
CA ASN A 122 8.17 27.12 -1.69
C ASN A 122 7.91 28.37 -2.55
N ASN A 123 7.16 28.24 -3.65
CA ASN A 123 6.81 29.36 -4.52
C ASN A 123 6.01 30.45 -3.78
N ASN A 124 5.11 30.06 -2.87
CA ASN A 124 4.33 31.00 -2.06
C ASN A 124 5.21 31.73 -1.03
N VAL A 125 6.20 31.07 -0.44
CA VAL A 125 7.14 31.72 0.49
C VAL A 125 8.04 32.71 -0.25
N LEU A 126 8.52 32.33 -1.44
CA LEU A 126 9.35 33.19 -2.29
C LEU A 126 8.58 34.41 -2.82
N SER A 127 7.31 34.26 -3.19
CA SER A 127 6.49 35.39 -3.64
C SER A 127 6.23 36.39 -2.50
N VAL A 128 5.95 35.91 -1.28
CA VAL A 128 5.78 36.76 -0.10
C VAL A 128 7.10 37.48 0.27
N GLN A 129 8.24 36.79 0.20
CA GLN A 129 9.55 37.42 0.42
C GLN A 129 9.88 38.47 -0.65
N ASN A 130 9.53 38.23 -1.91
CA ASN A 130 9.74 39.20 -3.00
C ASN A 130 8.86 40.46 -2.83
N ILE A 131 7.63 40.31 -2.35
CA ILE A 131 6.75 41.43 -2.01
C ILE A 131 7.33 42.27 -0.85
N ASN A 132 7.87 41.60 0.17
CA ASN A 132 8.41 42.25 1.36
C ASN A 132 9.89 42.65 1.21
N SER A 133 10.49 42.42 0.03
CA SER A 133 11.89 42.73 -0.23
C SER A 133 12.12 44.25 -0.26
N PRO A 134 13.23 44.77 0.30
CA PRO A 134 13.49 46.20 0.40
C PRO A 134 13.45 46.92 -0.96
N ALA A 135 13.76 46.22 -2.07
CA ALA A 135 13.63 46.76 -3.42
C ALA A 135 12.17 47.08 -3.81
N ASN A 136 11.20 46.24 -3.42
CA ASN A 136 9.78 46.43 -3.75
C ASN A 136 9.11 47.46 -2.81
N SER A 137 9.59 47.56 -1.57
CA SER A 137 9.13 48.58 -0.62
C SER A 137 9.44 50.02 -1.07
N ARG A 138 10.49 50.24 -1.86
CA ARG A 138 10.84 51.54 -2.45
C ARG A 138 10.00 51.92 -3.67
N LEU A 139 9.26 50.97 -4.24
CA LEU A 139 8.40 51.16 -5.41
C LEU A 139 6.93 51.39 -5.05
N LYS A 140 6.57 51.35 -3.75
CA LYS A 140 5.22 51.73 -3.34
C LYS A 140 5.02 53.23 -3.58
N PRO A 141 3.97 53.63 -4.33
CA PRO A 141 3.69 55.04 -4.52
C PRO A 141 3.40 55.68 -3.16
N VAL A 142 4.12 56.76 -2.86
CA VAL A 142 3.92 57.55 -1.65
C VAL A 142 2.58 58.26 -1.83
N SER A 143 1.57 57.81 -1.07
CA SER A 143 0.25 58.44 -0.97
C SER A 143 0.28 59.67 -0.07
#